data_AF-A0A3B3E150-F1
#
_entry.id   AF-A0A3B3E150-F1
#
_cell.length_a   1.000
_cell.length_b   1.000
_cell.length_c   1.000
_cell.angle_alpha   90.00
_cell.angle_beta   90.00
_cell.angle_gamma   90.00
#
_symmetry.space_group_name_H-M   'P 1'
#
loop_
_entity.id
_entity.type
_entity.pdbx_description
1 polymer ?
#
loop_
_entity_poly.entity_id
_entity_poly.type
_entity_poly.pdbx_seq_one_letter_code
_entity_poly.pdbx_strand_id
1 'polypeptide(L)'
;MLVTRAVAVGLSLITVAKVVTSAERMSSSQLLGKKLQRLRGVPGCDPSRVNDLLLLQPDTDDSSGSHSSGKTPNKHVVFFHGDIQNFQEEMALQPEGAQWLSWSLEQVALILARRFPDSHIWVVRASRMYLHKFSCYCNFVESNMFGAPEHSPYAADIGAFSHLRALLSNGMRRVKLPDPLQPTGGVDSIPTDFSLILVGFSKGCVVLNQMVYELPGALLDPRMSAFIKHISDMYWLDGGHPGGSETWVTDKQVLKELAASGVSVHAHVTPYEVCDPMRAWMGREHRRFIKTLEEFGACPSNKLHFEDAPPSIENHFRVILEF
;
A
#
# COMPACT_ATOMS: atom_id res chain seq x y z
N MET A 1 -22.63 13.43 62.31
CA MET A 1 -21.21 13.78 62.11
C MET A 1 -20.52 12.58 61.50
N LEU A 2 -20.24 12.64 60.20
CA LEU A 2 -19.44 11.65 59.47
C LEU A 2 -17.96 11.80 59.86
N VAL A 3 -17.27 10.69 60.13
CA VAL A 3 -15.83 10.59 59.81
C VAL A 3 -15.56 9.22 59.19
N THR A 4 -14.83 9.31 58.08
CA THR A 4 -14.56 8.37 56.99
C THR A 4 -13.62 7.22 57.37
N ARG A 5 -13.93 6.01 56.88
CA ARG A 5 -12.97 4.89 56.77
C ARG A 5 -12.09 5.10 55.53
N ALA A 6 -10.77 5.10 55.71
CA ALA A 6 -9.81 5.08 54.62
C ALA A 6 -9.74 3.67 54.01
N VAL A 7 -10.00 3.57 52.71
CA VAL A 7 -9.74 2.35 51.90
C VAL A 7 -8.42 2.59 51.17
N ALA A 8 -7.42 1.77 51.46
CA ALA A 8 -6.17 1.76 50.72
C ALA A 8 -6.40 1.08 49.37
N VAL A 9 -6.35 1.87 48.29
CA VAL A 9 -6.33 1.36 46.91
C VAL A 9 -4.88 1.30 46.46
N GLY A 10 -4.35 0.09 46.30
CA GLY A 10 -3.07 -0.14 45.66
C GLY A 10 -3.17 0.12 44.16
N LEU A 11 -2.53 1.18 43.68
CA LEU A 11 -2.32 1.45 42.26
C LEU A 11 -1.01 0.78 41.82
N SER A 12 -1.10 -0.37 41.15
CA SER A 12 0.02 -0.89 40.36
C SER A 12 0.07 -0.14 39.03
N LEU A 13 0.96 0.86 38.97
CA LEU A 13 1.41 1.49 37.75
C LEU A 13 2.28 0.50 36.97
N ILE A 14 1.73 -0.14 35.93
CA ILE A 14 2.55 -0.82 34.92
C ILE A 14 2.97 0.25 33.91
N THR A 15 4.12 0.86 34.17
CA THR A 15 4.83 1.68 33.19
C THR A 15 5.39 0.75 32.12
N VAL A 16 4.76 0.68 30.95
CA VAL A 16 5.39 0.03 29.78
C VAL A 16 6.51 0.94 29.31
N ALA A 17 7.72 0.66 29.80
CA ALA A 17 8.91 1.38 29.45
C ALA A 17 9.27 1.16 27.97
N LYS A 18 9.45 2.25 27.24
CA LYS A 18 10.18 2.29 25.97
C LYS A 18 11.56 1.67 26.18
N VAL A 19 11.79 0.51 25.60
CA VAL A 19 13.14 0.01 25.34
C VAL A 19 13.31 -0.04 23.82
N VAL A 20 13.67 1.10 23.25
CA VAL A 20 14.36 1.14 21.96
C VAL A 20 15.80 1.45 22.31
N THR A 21 16.66 0.43 22.25
CA THR A 21 18.07 0.53 22.59
C THR A 21 18.78 1.51 21.65
N SER A 22 19.51 2.46 22.23
CA SER A 22 20.26 3.52 21.55
C SER A 22 21.28 3.04 20.51
N ALA A 23 21.61 1.74 20.49
CA ALA A 23 22.51 1.12 19.53
C ALA A 23 21.87 0.95 18.12
N GLU A 24 20.56 0.79 18.00
CA GLU A 24 19.88 0.63 16.69
C GLU A 24 19.74 1.97 15.94
N ARG A 25 19.70 3.09 16.67
CA ARG A 25 19.65 4.44 16.08
C ARG A 25 20.93 4.85 15.37
N MET A 26 22.07 4.24 15.71
CA MET A 26 23.37 4.55 15.09
C MET A 26 23.67 3.70 13.85
N SER A 27 22.94 2.60 13.63
CA SER A 27 23.13 1.73 12.45
C SER A 27 22.19 2.07 11.28
N SER A 28 21.02 2.67 11.54
CA SER A 28 20.04 2.97 10.49
C SER A 28 20.48 4.12 9.59
N SER A 29 21.03 5.21 10.16
CA SER A 29 21.40 6.41 9.40
C SER A 29 22.53 6.20 8.38
N GLN A 30 23.42 5.23 8.60
CA GLN A 30 24.54 4.92 7.69
C GLN A 30 24.17 3.89 6.59
N LEU A 31 23.18 3.02 6.82
CA LEU A 31 22.64 2.09 5.82
C LEU A 31 21.63 2.75 4.87
N LEU A 32 20.94 3.79 5.33
CA LEU A 32 19.91 4.51 4.57
C LEU A 32 20.43 5.30 3.35
N GLY A 33 21.71 5.68 3.33
CA GLY A 33 22.23 6.69 2.39
C GLY A 33 22.49 6.24 0.95
N LYS A 34 22.48 4.93 0.66
CA LYS A 34 22.79 4.43 -0.70
C LYS A 34 21.69 3.57 -1.36
N LYS A 35 20.69 3.10 -0.62
CA LYS A 35 19.66 2.18 -1.17
C LYS A 35 18.26 2.78 -1.26
N LEU A 36 17.95 3.77 -0.43
CA LEU A 36 16.66 4.46 -0.46
C LEU A 36 16.77 5.74 -1.29
N GLN A 37 16.01 5.82 -2.39
CA GLN A 37 16.05 6.93 -3.33
C GLN A 37 14.67 7.57 -3.47
N ARG A 38 14.58 8.88 -3.23
CA ARG A 38 13.36 9.66 -3.51
C ARG A 38 13.42 10.23 -4.92
N LEU A 39 12.42 9.87 -5.74
CA LEU A 39 12.24 10.39 -7.10
C LEU A 39 11.09 11.38 -7.08
N ARG A 40 11.39 12.67 -7.26
CA ARG A 40 10.38 13.73 -7.27
C ARG A 40 9.71 13.84 -8.62
N GLY A 41 8.38 14.03 -8.63
CA GLY A 41 7.60 14.30 -9.83
C GLY A 41 7.87 13.31 -10.98
N VAL A 42 7.74 12.01 -10.72
CA VAL A 42 7.79 10.97 -11.75
C VAL A 42 6.50 11.01 -12.56
N PRO A 43 6.55 11.21 -13.89
CA PRO A 43 5.36 11.20 -14.74
C PRO A 43 4.73 9.82 -14.81
N GLY A 44 3.40 9.78 -14.83
CA GLY A 44 2.66 8.61 -15.23
C GLY A 44 2.23 8.69 -16.69
N CYS A 45 0.99 8.30 -16.97
CA CYS A 45 0.48 8.14 -18.34
C CYS A 45 0.28 9.49 -19.06
N ASP A 46 0.04 10.55 -18.30
CA ASP A 46 0.07 11.94 -18.75
C ASP A 46 1.31 12.62 -18.15
N PRO A 47 2.15 13.32 -18.93
CA PRO A 47 3.33 14.03 -18.43
C PRO A 47 3.06 15.04 -17.31
N SER A 48 1.85 15.59 -17.23
CA SER A 48 1.40 16.50 -16.17
C SER A 48 0.94 15.78 -14.90
N ARG A 49 0.54 14.50 -15.00
CA ARG A 49 0.16 13.66 -13.86
C ARG A 49 1.43 13.03 -13.27
N VAL A 50 1.94 13.65 -12.21
CA VAL A 50 3.17 13.22 -11.55
C VAL A 50 2.94 12.73 -10.12
N ASN A 51 3.74 11.75 -9.69
CA ASN A 51 3.82 11.32 -8.30
C ASN A 51 5.27 11.35 -7.81
N ASP A 52 5.48 11.67 -6.54
CA ASP A 52 6.74 11.39 -5.87
C ASP A 52 6.80 9.88 -5.58
N LEU A 53 7.93 9.25 -5.87
CA LEU A 53 8.19 7.84 -5.55
C LEU A 53 9.33 7.74 -4.55
N LEU A 54 9.26 6.75 -3.69
CA LEU A 54 10.39 6.29 -2.89
C LEU A 54 10.75 4.87 -3.32
N LEU A 55 11.99 4.66 -3.74
CA LEU A 55 12.51 3.37 -4.13
C LEU A 55 13.48 2.86 -3.08
N LEU A 56 13.26 1.66 -2.57
CA LEU A 56 14.28 0.87 -1.87
C LEU A 56 14.65 -0.33 -2.75
N GLN A 57 15.92 -0.38 -3.17
CA GLN A 57 16.43 -1.51 -3.95
C GLN A 57 16.77 -2.69 -3.03
N PRO A 58 16.61 -3.94 -3.50
CA PRO A 58 16.99 -5.11 -2.72
C PRO A 58 18.49 -5.13 -2.43
N ASP A 59 18.86 -5.84 -1.37
CA ASP A 59 20.25 -6.01 -0.99
C ASP A 59 20.91 -7.03 -1.93
N THR A 60 21.70 -6.55 -2.90
CA THR A 60 22.59 -7.41 -3.67
C THR A 60 23.84 -7.66 -2.82
N ASP A 61 23.89 -8.78 -2.11
CA ASP A 61 25.12 -9.20 -1.41
C ASP A 61 26.24 -9.42 -2.45
N ASP A 62 27.22 -8.50 -2.48
CA ASP A 62 28.45 -8.58 -3.29
C ASP A 62 29.44 -9.66 -2.77
N SER A 63 28.96 -10.70 -2.07
CA SER A 63 29.81 -11.66 -1.37
C SER A 63 29.34 -13.11 -1.45
N SER A 64 29.36 -13.69 -2.65
CA SER A 64 29.84 -15.07 -2.80
C SER A 64 30.43 -15.28 -4.19
N GLY A 65 31.72 -15.58 -4.23
CA GLY A 65 32.48 -15.92 -5.44
C GLY A 65 32.06 -17.27 -6.02
N SER A 66 30.82 -17.38 -6.50
CA SER A 66 30.40 -18.46 -7.37
C SER A 66 29.87 -17.86 -8.67
N HIS A 67 30.54 -18.21 -9.78
CA HIS A 67 30.10 -17.91 -11.12
C HIS A 67 28.80 -18.66 -11.42
N SER A 68 27.68 -18.09 -11.00
CA SER A 68 26.40 -18.26 -11.69
C SER A 68 25.98 -16.88 -12.17
N SER A 69 25.80 -16.74 -13.48
CA SER A 69 25.23 -15.56 -14.15
C SER A 69 23.76 -15.36 -13.78
N GLY A 70 23.46 -15.25 -12.48
CA GLY A 70 22.12 -15.09 -11.93
C GLY A 70 21.68 -13.65 -12.10
N LYS A 71 20.84 -13.41 -13.11
CA LYS A 71 20.16 -12.12 -13.32
C LYS A 71 19.45 -11.72 -12.01
N THR A 72 19.65 -10.49 -11.54
CA THR A 72 18.93 -9.95 -10.39
C THR A 72 17.42 -10.06 -10.63
N PRO A 73 16.63 -10.61 -9.70
CA PRO A 73 15.20 -10.80 -9.91
C PRO A 73 14.49 -9.46 -10.19
N ASN A 74 13.70 -9.40 -11.27
CA ASN A 74 12.93 -8.20 -11.63
C ASN A 74 11.58 -8.18 -10.87
N LYS A 75 11.66 -8.34 -9.54
CA LYS A 75 10.51 -8.40 -8.63
C LYS A 75 10.22 -7.01 -8.07
N HIS A 76 8.95 -6.62 -8.08
CA HIS A 76 8.49 -5.30 -7.66
C HIS A 76 7.35 -5.42 -6.65
N VAL A 77 7.42 -4.61 -5.59
CA VAL A 77 6.31 -4.39 -4.67
C VAL A 77 5.97 -2.92 -4.71
N VAL A 78 4.72 -2.59 -5.03
CA VAL A 78 4.21 -1.21 -5.03
C VAL A 78 3.31 -1.02 -3.83
N PHE A 79 3.62 -0.02 -3.02
CA PHE A 79 2.86 0.34 -1.83
C PHE A 79 2.18 1.70 -2.00
N PHE A 80 0.87 1.73 -1.75
CA PHE A 80 0.05 2.93 -1.64
C PHE A 80 -0.29 3.15 -0.17
N HIS A 81 0.18 4.28 0.37
CA HIS A 81 0.07 4.62 1.78
C HIS A 81 -1.31 5.14 2.21
N GLY A 82 -1.52 5.16 3.52
CA GLY A 82 -2.74 5.64 4.17
C GLY A 82 -2.77 7.14 4.43
N ASP A 83 -3.82 7.59 5.10
CA ASP A 83 -3.85 8.93 5.69
C ASP A 83 -2.76 9.05 6.77
N ILE A 84 -2.37 10.29 7.11
CA ILE A 84 -1.28 10.68 8.04
C ILE A 84 0.13 10.36 7.53
N GLN A 85 0.33 9.24 6.83
CA GLN A 85 1.63 8.84 6.31
C GLN A 85 2.11 9.80 5.22
N ASN A 86 3.37 10.23 5.33
CA ASN A 86 4.07 11.03 4.33
C ASN A 86 5.58 10.84 4.53
N PHE A 87 6.41 11.54 3.76
CA PHE A 87 7.86 11.56 4.00
C PHE A 87 8.16 11.99 5.43
N GLN A 88 9.17 11.37 6.03
CA GLN A 88 9.52 11.58 7.45
C GLN A 88 9.73 13.07 7.78
N GLU A 89 10.38 13.81 6.87
CA GLU A 89 10.62 15.25 7.01
C GLU A 89 9.31 16.06 7.05
N GLU A 90 8.32 15.70 6.21
CA GLU A 90 7.02 16.39 6.14
C GLU A 90 6.18 16.07 7.38
N MET A 91 6.18 14.81 7.82
CA MET A 91 5.46 14.39 9.03
C MET A 91 6.01 15.06 10.29
N ALA A 92 7.33 15.23 10.38
CA ALA A 92 7.98 15.82 11.56
C ALA A 92 7.60 17.30 11.78
N LEU A 93 7.15 18.00 10.73
CA LEU A 93 6.74 19.41 10.80
C LEU A 93 5.33 19.60 11.40
N GLN A 94 4.53 18.54 11.50
CA GLN A 94 3.13 18.60 11.94
C GLN A 94 2.95 17.82 13.25
N PRO A 95 2.39 18.40 14.32
CA PRO A 95 2.19 17.70 15.60
C PRO A 95 1.45 16.37 15.45
N GLU A 96 0.40 16.34 14.64
CA GLU A 96 -0.42 15.16 14.39
C GLU A 96 0.37 14.05 13.69
N GLY A 97 1.30 14.41 12.80
CA GLY A 97 2.16 13.47 12.07
C GLY A 97 3.40 13.04 12.86
N ALA A 98 3.97 13.92 13.68
CA ALA A 98 5.24 13.69 14.39
C ALA A 98 5.17 12.50 15.37
N GLN A 99 4.01 12.22 15.96
CA GLN A 99 3.82 11.04 16.81
C GLN A 99 3.85 9.70 16.04
N TRP A 100 3.66 9.74 14.72
CA TRP A 100 3.56 8.58 13.83
C TRP A 100 4.80 8.39 12.93
N LEU A 101 5.94 8.99 13.28
CA LEU A 101 7.17 8.90 12.46
C LEU A 101 7.66 7.47 12.23
N SER A 102 7.30 6.50 13.09
CA SER A 102 7.57 5.07 12.87
C SER A 102 6.85 4.48 11.66
N TRP A 103 5.88 5.22 11.10
CA TRP A 103 5.06 4.84 9.95
C TRP A 103 5.24 5.78 8.77
N SER A 104 6.35 6.55 8.73
CA SER A 104 6.70 7.35 7.55
C SER A 104 6.92 6.46 6.33
N LEU A 105 6.88 7.05 5.12
CA LEU A 105 7.07 6.29 3.88
C LEU A 105 8.41 5.54 3.86
N GLU A 106 9.46 6.13 4.44
CA GLU A 106 10.78 5.52 4.60
C GLU A 106 10.74 4.31 5.54
N GLN A 107 10.07 4.42 6.69
CA GLN A 107 9.97 3.29 7.63
C GLN A 107 9.14 2.15 7.04
N VAL A 108 8.05 2.47 6.34
CA VAL A 108 7.24 1.45 5.66
C VAL A 108 8.02 0.75 4.55
N ALA A 109 8.82 1.48 3.77
CA ALA A 109 9.67 0.86 2.76
C ALA A 109 10.64 -0.17 3.39
N LEU A 110 11.22 0.14 4.54
CA LEU A 110 12.09 -0.78 5.28
C LEU A 110 11.32 -2.00 5.84
N ILE A 111 10.10 -1.81 6.33
CA ILE A 111 9.23 -2.91 6.78
C ILE A 111 8.95 -3.87 5.62
N LEU A 112 8.53 -3.32 4.47
CA LEU A 112 8.20 -4.12 3.29
C LEU A 112 9.43 -4.84 2.72
N ALA A 113 10.62 -4.23 2.74
CA ALA A 113 11.84 -4.89 2.29
C ALA A 113 12.20 -6.12 3.15
N ARG A 114 11.90 -6.10 4.46
CA ARG A 114 12.07 -7.31 5.30
C ARG A 114 11.10 -8.43 4.91
N ARG A 115 9.89 -8.06 4.48
CA ARG A 115 8.87 -9.03 4.02
C ARG A 115 9.17 -9.57 2.63
N PHE A 116 9.73 -8.72 1.75
CA PHE A 116 10.02 -9.02 0.36
C PHE A 116 11.50 -8.72 0.05
N PRO A 117 12.44 -9.52 0.59
CA PRO A 117 13.89 -9.19 0.58
C PRO A 117 14.50 -9.09 -0.82
N ASP A 118 13.97 -9.85 -1.80
CA ASP A 118 14.49 -9.88 -3.17
C ASP A 118 13.77 -8.91 -4.12
N SER A 119 12.98 -7.97 -3.59
CA SER A 119 12.12 -7.10 -4.39
C SER A 119 12.51 -5.63 -4.31
N HIS A 120 12.32 -4.93 -5.42
CA HIS A 120 12.32 -3.46 -5.44
C HIS A 120 11.05 -2.95 -4.79
N ILE A 121 11.19 -2.22 -3.68
CA ILE A 121 10.05 -1.62 -2.99
C ILE A 121 9.82 -0.21 -3.50
N TRP A 122 8.65 0.02 -4.08
CA TRP A 122 8.20 1.31 -4.59
C TRP A 122 7.07 1.83 -3.72
N VAL A 123 7.32 2.89 -2.96
CA VAL A 123 6.24 3.61 -2.26
C VAL A 123 5.79 4.77 -3.15
N VAL A 124 4.53 4.72 -3.56
CA VAL A 124 3.91 5.79 -4.36
C VAL A 124 3.26 6.77 -3.41
N ARG A 125 3.80 7.99 -3.32
CA ARG A 125 3.17 9.05 -2.53
C ARG A 125 1.92 9.54 -3.27
N ALA A 126 0.82 9.72 -2.53
CA ALA A 126 -0.39 10.37 -3.03
C ALA A 126 -0.04 11.70 -3.71
N SER A 127 -0.72 12.05 -4.81
CA SER A 127 -0.38 13.25 -5.58
C SER A 127 -0.61 14.53 -4.78
N ARG A 128 -1.54 14.49 -3.82
CA ARG A 128 -1.79 15.57 -2.86
C ARG A 128 -2.01 15.00 -1.46
N MET A 129 -1.49 15.73 -0.45
CA MET A 129 -1.82 15.53 0.97
C MET A 129 -2.67 16.71 1.44
N TYR A 130 -3.99 16.53 1.57
CA TYR A 130 -4.89 17.58 2.03
C TYR A 130 -4.82 17.73 3.56
N LEU A 131 -4.67 18.97 4.05
CA LEU A 131 -4.46 19.29 5.47
C LEU A 131 -3.31 18.49 6.12
N HIS A 132 -2.28 18.15 5.35
CA HIS A 132 -1.16 17.30 5.78
C HIS A 132 -1.55 15.93 6.36
N LYS A 133 -2.80 15.49 6.12
CA LYS A 133 -3.39 14.31 6.73
C LYS A 133 -4.05 13.39 5.70
N PHE A 134 -4.92 13.94 4.86
CA PHE A 134 -5.72 13.12 3.95
C PHE A 134 -4.96 12.88 2.64
N SER A 135 -4.71 11.60 2.35
CA SER A 135 -4.08 11.17 1.11
C SER A 135 -5.08 11.27 -0.04
N CYS A 136 -4.70 11.96 -1.11
CA CYS A 136 -5.53 12.11 -2.32
C CYS A 136 -4.80 11.50 -3.53
N TYR A 137 -5.34 10.40 -4.05
CA TYR A 137 -4.80 9.67 -5.20
C TYR A 137 -5.41 10.13 -6.53
N CYS A 138 -5.54 11.45 -6.74
CA CYS A 138 -6.25 12.03 -7.88
C CYS A 138 -5.69 11.65 -9.27
N ASN A 139 -4.45 11.15 -9.33
CA ASN A 139 -3.88 10.65 -10.58
C ASN A 139 -4.31 9.21 -10.92
N PHE A 140 -4.82 8.47 -9.94
CA PHE A 140 -5.29 7.09 -10.10
C PHE A 140 -6.81 7.00 -10.10
N VAL A 141 -7.48 7.77 -9.23
CA VAL A 141 -8.93 7.70 -9.03
C VAL A 141 -9.48 9.11 -8.84
N GLU A 142 -10.63 9.40 -9.44
CA GLU A 142 -11.34 10.64 -9.18
C GLU A 142 -11.74 10.69 -7.72
N SER A 143 -11.69 11.87 -7.10
CA SER A 143 -11.96 11.98 -5.68
C SER A 143 -12.43 13.35 -5.28
N ASN A 144 -13.21 13.40 -4.20
CA ASN A 144 -13.55 14.65 -3.55
C ASN A 144 -12.33 15.29 -2.85
N MET A 145 -12.55 16.43 -2.19
CA MET A 145 -11.47 17.20 -1.52
C MET A 145 -10.68 16.38 -0.48
N PHE A 146 -11.34 15.45 0.22
CA PHE A 146 -10.77 14.58 1.25
C PHE A 146 -10.24 13.25 0.69
N GLY A 147 -10.18 13.11 -0.64
CA GLY A 147 -9.73 11.90 -1.30
C GLY A 147 -10.70 10.72 -1.18
N ALA A 148 -12.00 10.94 -0.92
CA ALA A 148 -12.97 9.85 -1.04
C ALA A 148 -13.21 9.59 -2.53
N PRO A 149 -13.14 8.32 -2.98
CA PRO A 149 -13.10 8.00 -4.40
C PRO A 149 -14.48 8.11 -5.05
N GLU A 150 -14.47 8.34 -6.35
CA GLU A 150 -15.56 8.00 -7.27
C GLU A 150 -14.97 7.06 -8.33
N HIS A 151 -15.39 5.80 -8.31
CA HIS A 151 -14.79 4.78 -9.15
C HIS A 151 -15.37 4.78 -10.56
N SER A 152 -14.50 4.57 -11.55
CA SER A 152 -14.88 4.55 -12.95
C SER A 152 -14.35 3.30 -13.67
N PRO A 153 -15.02 2.83 -14.75
CA PRO A 153 -14.51 1.75 -15.59
C PRO A 153 -13.21 2.13 -16.30
N TYR A 154 -12.57 1.12 -16.91
CA TYR A 154 -11.34 1.30 -17.69
C TYR A 154 -11.45 2.36 -18.77
N ALA A 155 -10.49 3.28 -18.75
CA ALA A 155 -10.24 4.22 -19.83
C ALA A 155 -8.80 4.04 -20.33
N ALA A 156 -8.66 3.65 -21.60
CA ALA A 156 -7.38 3.43 -22.23
C ALA A 156 -6.47 4.66 -22.09
N ASP A 157 -5.19 4.41 -21.82
CA ASP A 157 -4.12 5.42 -21.75
C ASP A 157 -4.25 6.48 -20.61
N ILE A 158 -5.35 6.51 -19.84
CA ILE A 158 -5.54 7.47 -18.74
C ILE A 158 -5.92 6.85 -17.37
N GLY A 159 -6.27 5.57 -17.34
CA GLY A 159 -6.66 4.85 -16.12
C GLY A 159 -5.52 4.54 -15.15
N ALA A 160 -5.86 4.02 -13.97
CA ALA A 160 -4.97 3.65 -12.89
C ALA A 160 -3.86 2.68 -13.33
N PHE A 161 -4.17 1.70 -14.19
CA PHE A 161 -3.15 0.77 -14.70
C PHE A 161 -2.14 1.45 -15.63
N SER A 162 -2.61 2.27 -16.56
CA SER A 162 -1.75 3.06 -17.45
C SER A 162 -0.85 3.99 -16.64
N HIS A 163 -1.41 4.65 -15.63
CA HIS A 163 -0.67 5.54 -14.74
C HIS A 163 0.42 4.79 -13.95
N LEU A 164 0.09 3.65 -13.34
CA LEU A 164 1.07 2.84 -12.61
C LEU A 164 2.19 2.33 -13.53
N ARG A 165 1.85 1.77 -14.68
CA ARG A 165 2.81 1.24 -15.64
C ARG A 165 3.81 2.31 -16.07
N ALA A 166 3.32 3.50 -16.39
CA ALA A 166 4.14 4.62 -16.78
C ALA A 166 5.02 5.13 -15.61
N LEU A 167 4.47 5.20 -14.39
CA LEU A 167 5.24 5.56 -13.18
C LEU A 167 6.41 4.60 -12.95
N LEU A 168 6.16 3.29 -13.00
CA LEU A 168 7.21 2.28 -12.85
C LEU A 168 8.23 2.39 -13.97
N SER A 169 7.79 2.44 -15.22
CA SER A 169 8.68 2.59 -16.38
C SER A 169 9.58 3.83 -16.28
N ASN A 170 9.00 4.99 -15.96
CA ASN A 170 9.74 6.24 -15.80
C ASN A 170 10.64 6.23 -14.55
N GLY A 171 10.17 5.65 -13.45
CA GLY A 171 10.95 5.46 -12.22
C GLY A 171 12.18 4.60 -12.46
N MET A 172 12.00 3.40 -13.02
CA MET A 172 13.06 2.45 -13.36
C MET A 172 14.12 3.10 -14.27
N ARG A 173 13.69 3.85 -15.30
CA ARG A 173 14.61 4.58 -16.19
C ARG A 173 15.40 5.67 -15.47
N ARG A 174 14.79 6.42 -14.55
CA ARG A 174 15.48 7.48 -13.79
C ARG A 174 16.58 6.94 -12.88
N VAL A 175 16.35 5.78 -12.27
CA VAL A 175 17.36 5.12 -11.41
C VAL A 175 18.24 4.13 -12.17
N LYS A 176 18.05 4.00 -13.49
CA LYS A 176 18.81 3.12 -14.38
C LYS A 176 18.78 1.64 -13.94
N LEU A 177 17.61 1.14 -13.52
CA LEU A 177 17.45 -0.29 -13.28
C LEU A 177 17.69 -1.08 -14.58
N PRO A 178 18.27 -2.29 -14.50
CA PRO A 178 18.38 -3.18 -15.65
C PRO A 178 16.99 -3.55 -16.18
N ASP A 179 16.88 -3.75 -17.49
CA ASP A 179 15.65 -4.16 -18.18
C ASP A 179 14.38 -3.40 -17.72
N PRO A 180 14.34 -2.06 -17.87
CA PRO A 180 13.19 -1.27 -17.42
C PRO A 180 11.92 -1.65 -18.18
N LEU A 181 10.81 -1.68 -17.45
CA LEU A 181 9.48 -1.81 -18.02
C LEU A 181 9.28 -0.74 -19.12
N GLN A 182 8.71 -1.10 -20.26
CA GLN A 182 8.39 -0.13 -21.30
C GLN A 182 7.10 0.63 -20.97
N PRO A 183 7.01 1.94 -21.29
CA PRO A 183 5.89 2.78 -20.86
C PRO A 183 4.56 2.35 -21.50
N THR A 184 4.61 1.80 -22.71
CA THR A 184 3.47 1.28 -23.47
C THR A 184 3.90 0.06 -24.28
N GLY A 185 2.94 -0.75 -24.72
CA GLY A 185 3.18 -1.92 -25.59
C GLY A 185 2.55 -3.21 -25.08
N GLY A 186 2.55 -4.25 -25.92
CA GLY A 186 2.02 -5.58 -25.60
C GLY A 186 3.03 -6.48 -24.86
N VAL A 187 3.00 -7.78 -25.11
CA VAL A 187 3.84 -8.77 -24.39
C VAL A 187 5.34 -8.48 -24.48
N ASP A 188 5.85 -8.12 -25.66
CA ASP A 188 7.28 -7.85 -25.90
C ASP A 188 7.83 -6.64 -25.13
N SER A 189 6.94 -5.86 -24.51
CA SER A 189 7.26 -4.64 -23.77
C SER A 189 7.40 -4.88 -22.26
N ILE A 190 7.18 -6.12 -21.81
CA ILE A 190 7.36 -6.56 -20.42
C ILE A 190 8.66 -7.37 -20.30
N PRO A 191 9.57 -7.05 -19.36
CA PRO A 191 10.77 -7.86 -19.12
C PRO A 191 10.42 -9.31 -18.71
N THR A 192 11.19 -10.29 -19.18
CA THR A 192 10.91 -11.74 -19.03
C THR A 192 10.69 -12.21 -17.57
N ASP A 193 11.33 -11.56 -16.60
CA ASP A 193 11.27 -11.93 -15.18
C ASP A 193 10.50 -10.91 -14.34
N PHE A 194 9.72 -10.04 -14.99
CA PHE A 194 8.94 -9.02 -14.31
C PHE A 194 7.83 -9.65 -13.48
N SER A 195 7.75 -9.29 -12.20
CA SER A 195 6.63 -9.65 -11.32
C SER A 195 6.27 -8.47 -10.44
N LEU A 196 4.98 -8.33 -10.16
CA LEU A 196 4.42 -7.19 -9.47
C LEU A 196 3.49 -7.66 -8.35
N ILE A 197 3.68 -7.07 -7.17
CA ILE A 197 2.78 -7.16 -6.02
C ILE A 197 2.27 -5.75 -5.73
N LEU A 198 0.97 -5.62 -5.49
CA LEU A 198 0.35 -4.36 -5.12
C LEU A 198 -0.12 -4.41 -3.67
N VAL A 199 0.19 -3.38 -2.90
CA VAL A 199 -0.18 -3.27 -1.49
C VAL A 199 -0.83 -1.91 -1.28
N GLY A 200 -2.09 -1.90 -0.87
CA GLY A 200 -2.82 -0.71 -0.48
C GLY A 200 -3.03 -0.74 1.02
N PHE A 201 -2.66 0.32 1.73
CA PHE A 201 -2.94 0.46 3.15
C PHE A 201 -3.89 1.62 3.43
N SER A 202 -4.91 1.40 4.25
CA SER A 202 -5.86 2.43 4.65
C SER A 202 -6.44 3.13 3.41
N LYS A 203 -6.24 4.44 3.28
CA LYS A 203 -6.61 5.21 2.09
C LYS A 203 -6.02 4.66 0.79
N GLY A 204 -4.82 4.09 0.80
CA GLY A 204 -4.19 3.50 -0.38
C GLY A 204 -5.03 2.38 -1.04
N CYS A 205 -5.92 1.73 -0.30
CA CYS A 205 -6.85 0.74 -0.83
C CYS A 205 -7.78 1.29 -1.92
N VAL A 206 -8.05 2.60 -1.96
CA VAL A 206 -8.89 3.19 -3.01
C VAL A 206 -8.24 3.06 -4.40
N VAL A 207 -6.91 3.02 -4.47
CA VAL A 207 -6.20 2.78 -5.74
C VAL A 207 -6.42 1.34 -6.20
N LEU A 208 -6.36 0.37 -5.28
CA LEU A 208 -6.63 -1.03 -5.60
C LEU A 208 -8.09 -1.23 -6.01
N ASN A 209 -9.04 -0.58 -5.32
CA ASN A 209 -10.46 -0.62 -5.69
C ASN A 209 -10.66 -0.08 -7.12
N GLN A 210 -10.04 1.04 -7.46
CA GLN A 210 -10.09 1.58 -8.81
C GLN A 210 -9.51 0.62 -9.85
N MET A 211 -8.35 0.02 -9.59
CA MET A 211 -7.77 -1.00 -10.48
C MET A 211 -8.70 -2.20 -10.66
N VAL A 212 -9.43 -2.59 -9.62
CA VAL A 212 -10.44 -3.64 -9.71
C VAL A 212 -11.58 -3.21 -10.65
N TYR A 213 -12.14 -2.00 -10.52
CA TYR A 213 -13.14 -1.46 -11.45
C TYR A 213 -12.65 -1.34 -12.91
N GLU A 214 -11.35 -1.15 -13.12
CA GLU A 214 -10.75 -1.11 -14.45
C GLU A 214 -10.47 -2.51 -15.05
N LEU A 215 -10.39 -3.56 -14.22
CA LEU A 215 -9.98 -4.90 -14.65
C LEU A 215 -10.74 -5.43 -15.88
N PRO A 216 -12.09 -5.35 -15.96
CA PRO A 216 -12.84 -5.88 -17.09
C PRO A 216 -12.40 -5.31 -18.44
N GLY A 217 -12.17 -4.00 -18.51
CA GLY A 217 -11.72 -3.35 -19.75
C GLY A 217 -10.23 -3.49 -19.98
N ALA A 218 -9.43 -3.46 -18.92
CA ALA A 218 -7.97 -3.51 -19.03
C ALA A 218 -7.46 -4.89 -19.47
N LEU A 219 -8.15 -5.98 -19.09
CA LEU A 219 -7.87 -7.34 -19.58
C LEU A 219 -8.22 -7.53 -21.06
N LEU A 220 -9.13 -6.72 -21.61
CA LEU A 220 -9.49 -6.72 -23.04
C LEU A 220 -8.52 -5.88 -23.89
N ASP A 221 -7.76 -4.96 -23.31
CA ASP A 221 -6.75 -4.17 -24.02
C ASP A 221 -5.46 -4.99 -24.19
N PRO A 222 -5.03 -5.34 -25.42
CA PRO A 222 -3.81 -6.10 -25.64
C PRO A 222 -2.53 -5.39 -25.16
N ARG A 223 -2.58 -4.05 -25.03
CA ARG A 223 -1.47 -3.23 -24.52
C ARG A 223 -1.40 -3.26 -23.00
N MET A 224 -2.48 -3.60 -22.29
CA MET A 224 -2.51 -3.58 -20.82
C MET A 224 -2.60 -4.96 -20.20
N SER A 225 -3.37 -5.86 -20.81
CA SER A 225 -3.54 -7.24 -20.36
C SER A 225 -2.23 -7.98 -20.12
N ALA A 226 -1.19 -7.73 -20.93
CA ALA A 226 0.14 -8.28 -20.72
C ALA A 226 0.72 -7.82 -19.37
N PHE A 227 0.69 -6.52 -19.08
CA PHE A 227 1.17 -5.97 -17.81
C PHE A 227 0.38 -6.49 -16.60
N ILE A 228 -0.95 -6.56 -16.72
CA ILE A 228 -1.84 -7.02 -15.64
C ILE A 228 -1.55 -8.48 -15.26
N LYS A 229 -1.24 -9.34 -16.23
CA LYS A 229 -0.90 -10.76 -15.98
C LYS A 229 0.35 -10.97 -15.13
N HIS A 230 1.19 -9.94 -14.95
CA HIS A 230 2.35 -10.00 -14.06
C HIS A 230 2.03 -9.53 -12.63
N ILE A 231 0.81 -9.09 -12.36
CA ILE A 231 0.34 -8.84 -10.99
C ILE A 231 0.04 -10.20 -10.36
N SER A 232 0.85 -10.58 -9.39
CA SER A 232 0.76 -11.87 -8.70
C SER A 232 -0.17 -11.79 -7.49
N ASP A 233 -0.05 -10.71 -6.71
CA ASP A 233 -0.75 -10.54 -5.45
C ASP A 233 -1.25 -9.10 -5.28
N MET A 234 -2.42 -8.96 -4.67
CA MET A 234 -2.98 -7.70 -4.22
C MET A 234 -3.37 -7.77 -2.74
N TYR A 235 -2.80 -6.87 -1.94
CA TYR A 235 -3.01 -6.80 -0.48
C TYR A 235 -3.81 -5.54 -0.12
N TRP A 236 -5.02 -5.74 0.40
CA TRP A 236 -5.80 -4.70 1.07
C TRP A 236 -5.51 -4.75 2.56
N LEU A 237 -4.78 -3.75 3.05
CA LEU A 237 -4.38 -3.61 4.45
C LEU A 237 -5.24 -2.53 5.13
N ASP A 238 -6.23 -2.99 5.89
CA ASP A 238 -7.12 -2.22 6.74
C ASP A 238 -7.72 -1.00 6.01
N GLY A 239 -8.37 -1.26 4.88
CA GLY A 239 -8.91 -0.24 3.99
C GLY A 239 -9.95 0.65 4.66
N GLY A 240 -9.78 1.96 4.51
CA GLY A 240 -10.62 2.98 5.13
C GLY A 240 -10.49 4.34 4.42
N HIS A 241 -11.58 5.11 4.39
CA HIS A 241 -11.58 6.51 3.94
C HIS A 241 -12.79 7.26 4.51
N PRO A 242 -12.79 8.61 4.53
CA PRO A 242 -13.88 9.46 5.03
C PRO A 242 -15.18 9.43 4.19
N GLY A 243 -15.29 8.57 3.17
CA GLY A 243 -16.51 8.44 2.36
C GLY A 243 -17.55 7.57 3.06
N GLY A 244 -18.81 7.64 2.61
CA GLY A 244 -19.92 6.87 3.21
C GLY A 244 -20.15 5.49 2.60
N SER A 245 -19.39 5.10 1.59
CA SER A 245 -19.49 3.84 0.84
C SER A 245 -18.23 3.61 0.02
N GLU A 246 -18.13 2.45 -0.63
CA GLU A 246 -17.04 2.08 -1.55
C GLU A 246 -15.66 1.94 -0.88
N THR A 247 -15.67 1.63 0.42
CA THR A 247 -14.44 1.28 1.13
C THR A 247 -13.91 -0.06 0.66
N TRP A 248 -14.81 -1.00 0.34
CA TRP A 248 -14.51 -2.24 -0.38
C TRP A 248 -15.37 -2.34 -1.62
N VAL A 249 -14.83 -2.93 -2.69
CA VAL A 249 -15.58 -3.18 -3.93
C VAL A 249 -16.73 -4.13 -3.64
N THR A 250 -17.94 -3.79 -4.06
CA THR A 250 -19.13 -4.65 -3.88
C THR A 250 -19.88 -4.95 -5.18
N ASP A 251 -19.40 -4.40 -6.30
CA ASP A 251 -19.89 -4.72 -7.63
C ASP A 251 -19.55 -6.17 -8.00
N LYS A 252 -20.59 -6.97 -8.28
CA LYS A 252 -20.43 -8.39 -8.57
C LYS A 252 -19.78 -8.66 -9.93
N GLN A 253 -20.02 -7.82 -10.93
CA GLN A 253 -19.47 -8.04 -12.27
C GLN A 253 -17.96 -7.82 -12.23
N VAL A 254 -17.54 -6.76 -11.57
CA VAL A 254 -16.12 -6.43 -11.41
C VAL A 254 -15.39 -7.47 -10.55
N LEU A 255 -15.99 -7.91 -9.43
CA LEU A 255 -15.38 -8.94 -8.59
C LEU A 255 -15.30 -10.31 -9.27
N LYS A 256 -16.21 -10.62 -10.20
CA LYS A 256 -16.11 -11.82 -11.02
C LYS A 256 -14.85 -11.81 -11.89
N GLU A 257 -14.53 -10.66 -12.49
CA GLU A 257 -13.29 -10.51 -13.28
C GLU A 257 -12.05 -10.60 -12.39
N LEU A 258 -12.07 -9.99 -11.19
CA LEU A 258 -10.97 -10.14 -10.23
C LEU A 258 -10.76 -11.62 -9.84
N ALA A 259 -11.83 -12.35 -9.53
CA ALA A 259 -11.74 -13.77 -9.20
C ALA A 259 -11.19 -14.62 -10.36
N ALA A 260 -11.51 -14.28 -11.61
CA ALA A 260 -11.04 -14.98 -12.81
C ALA A 260 -9.64 -14.56 -13.27
N SER A 261 -9.09 -13.45 -12.74
CA SER A 261 -7.82 -12.86 -13.20
C SER A 261 -6.58 -13.68 -12.85
N GLY A 262 -6.68 -14.58 -11.85
CA GLY A 262 -5.55 -15.34 -11.32
C GLY A 262 -4.71 -14.60 -10.28
N VAL A 263 -5.05 -13.35 -9.95
CA VAL A 263 -4.40 -12.57 -8.88
C VAL A 263 -4.77 -13.16 -7.51
N SER A 264 -3.77 -13.36 -6.65
CA SER A 264 -4.00 -13.73 -5.25
C SER A 264 -4.47 -12.52 -4.45
N VAL A 265 -5.66 -12.62 -3.85
CA VAL A 265 -6.29 -11.54 -3.09
C VAL A 265 -6.06 -11.75 -1.60
N HIS A 266 -5.54 -10.73 -0.92
CA HIS A 266 -5.28 -10.77 0.52
C HIS A 266 -5.95 -9.59 1.22
N ALA A 267 -6.84 -9.89 2.16
CA ALA A 267 -7.53 -8.91 2.98
C ALA A 267 -7.08 -9.04 4.44
N HIS A 268 -6.45 -7.99 4.94
CA HIS A 268 -6.04 -7.89 6.33
C HIS A 268 -6.79 -6.72 6.95
N VAL A 269 -7.56 -6.95 8.00
CA VAL A 269 -8.40 -5.93 8.62
C VAL A 269 -8.20 -5.90 10.12
N THR A 270 -8.54 -4.78 10.75
CA THR A 270 -8.54 -4.63 12.20
C THR A 270 -9.94 -4.21 12.67
N PRO A 271 -10.28 -4.44 13.96
CA PRO A 271 -11.52 -3.91 14.54
C PRO A 271 -11.68 -2.39 14.39
N TYR A 272 -10.58 -1.64 14.20
CA TYR A 272 -10.61 -0.18 13.99
C TYR A 272 -11.40 0.22 12.75
N GLU A 273 -11.32 -0.53 11.66
CA GLU A 273 -12.07 -0.24 10.44
C GLU A 273 -13.38 -1.03 10.35
N VAL A 274 -13.33 -2.36 10.54
CA VAL A 274 -14.49 -3.22 10.20
C VAL A 274 -15.50 -3.42 11.33
N CYS A 275 -15.16 -3.03 12.56
CA CYS A 275 -16.03 -3.16 13.74
C CYS A 275 -16.50 -1.82 14.31
N ASP A 276 -16.22 -0.68 13.66
CA ASP A 276 -16.69 0.63 14.09
C ASP A 276 -18.22 0.77 13.87
N PRO A 277 -19.02 0.95 14.95
CA PRO A 277 -20.48 1.11 14.82
C PRO A 277 -20.90 2.35 14.03
N MET A 278 -20.11 3.43 14.09
CA MET A 278 -20.37 4.67 13.34
C MET A 278 -20.08 4.52 11.85
N ARG A 279 -19.23 3.53 11.48
CA ARG A 279 -18.82 3.24 10.11
C ARG A 279 -19.17 1.81 9.69
N ALA A 280 -20.29 1.30 10.19
CA ALA A 280 -20.69 -0.10 10.04
C ALA A 280 -20.82 -0.60 8.59
N TRP A 281 -20.89 0.30 7.59
CA TRP A 281 -20.82 -0.11 6.19
C TRP A 281 -19.48 -0.73 5.82
N MET A 282 -18.36 -0.28 6.39
CA MET A 282 -17.01 -0.80 6.07
C MET A 282 -16.93 -2.30 6.31
N GLY A 283 -17.37 -2.76 7.49
CA GLY A 283 -17.44 -4.19 7.79
C GLY A 283 -18.47 -4.96 6.96
N ARG A 284 -19.58 -4.34 6.54
CA ARG A 284 -20.55 -4.98 5.63
C ARG A 284 -19.98 -5.15 4.22
N GLU A 285 -19.33 -4.12 3.70
CA GLU A 285 -18.70 -4.14 2.38
C GLU A 285 -17.53 -5.12 2.35
N HIS A 286 -16.65 -5.14 3.37
CA HIS A 286 -15.58 -6.13 3.52
C HIS A 286 -16.12 -7.58 3.46
N ARG A 287 -17.13 -7.91 4.28
CA ARG A 287 -17.74 -9.24 4.26
C ARG A 287 -18.33 -9.58 2.90
N ARG A 288 -18.96 -8.61 2.23
CA ARG A 288 -19.52 -8.80 0.90
C ARG A 288 -18.43 -9.01 -0.16
N PHE A 289 -17.33 -8.27 -0.08
CA PHE A 289 -16.16 -8.42 -0.96
C PHE A 289 -15.60 -9.84 -0.89
N ILE A 290 -15.28 -10.33 0.32
CA ILE A 290 -14.77 -11.70 0.53
C ILE A 290 -15.76 -12.75 0.03
N LYS A 291 -17.00 -12.67 0.50
CA LYS A 291 -18.03 -13.66 0.13
C LYS A 291 -18.26 -13.71 -1.39
N THR A 292 -18.26 -12.55 -2.06
CA THR A 292 -18.49 -12.51 -3.51
C THR A 292 -17.32 -13.12 -4.28
N LEU A 293 -16.08 -12.91 -3.83
CA LEU A 293 -14.90 -13.55 -4.43
C LEU A 293 -14.94 -15.08 -4.25
N GLU A 294 -15.28 -15.56 -3.06
CA GLU A 294 -15.48 -16.99 -2.79
C GLU A 294 -16.62 -17.60 -3.63
N GLU A 295 -17.74 -16.88 -3.79
CA GLU A 295 -18.87 -17.27 -4.66
C GLU A 295 -18.43 -17.46 -6.12
N PHE A 296 -17.42 -16.70 -6.58
CA PHE A 296 -16.85 -16.83 -7.93
C PHE A 296 -15.63 -17.77 -8.00
N GLY A 297 -15.32 -18.49 -6.93
CA GLY A 297 -14.29 -19.52 -6.90
C GLY A 297 -12.87 -19.03 -6.61
N ALA A 298 -12.68 -17.76 -6.25
CA ALA A 298 -11.40 -17.29 -5.71
C ALA A 298 -11.22 -17.78 -4.27
N CYS A 299 -9.97 -17.84 -3.81
CA CYS A 299 -9.61 -18.23 -2.45
C CYS A 299 -8.90 -17.07 -1.73
N PRO A 300 -9.59 -15.94 -1.44
CA PRO A 300 -8.96 -14.79 -0.81
C PRO A 300 -8.46 -15.16 0.59
N SER A 301 -7.27 -14.70 0.97
CA SER A 301 -6.87 -14.71 2.37
C SER A 301 -7.63 -13.61 3.11
N ASN A 302 -8.17 -13.92 4.29
CA ASN A 302 -8.96 -12.98 5.08
C ASN A 302 -8.56 -13.10 6.55
N LYS A 303 -7.87 -12.09 7.09
CA LYS A 303 -7.37 -12.08 8.47
C LYS A 303 -7.87 -10.85 9.22
N LEU A 304 -8.59 -11.09 10.30
CA LEU A 304 -8.87 -10.08 11.33
C LEU A 304 -7.72 -10.09 12.34
N HIS A 305 -6.96 -9.00 12.41
CA HIS A 305 -5.87 -8.84 13.37
C HIS A 305 -6.35 -8.17 14.64
N PHE A 306 -5.70 -8.47 15.76
CA PHE A 306 -5.94 -7.81 17.05
C PHE A 306 -7.40 -7.94 17.55
N GLU A 307 -8.06 -9.07 17.27
CA GLU A 307 -9.47 -9.29 17.65
C GLU A 307 -9.73 -9.16 19.16
N ASP A 308 -8.74 -9.54 19.98
CA ASP A 308 -8.80 -9.47 21.45
C ASP A 308 -8.47 -8.09 22.02
N ALA A 309 -8.12 -7.11 21.17
CA ALA A 309 -7.75 -5.76 21.59
C ALA A 309 -8.85 -4.74 21.25
N PRO A 310 -8.99 -3.66 22.06
CA PRO A 310 -9.85 -2.54 21.68
C PRO A 310 -9.45 -1.94 20.31
N PRO A 311 -10.42 -1.51 19.49
CA PRO A 311 -10.18 -0.78 18.26
C PRO A 311 -9.28 0.44 18.51
N SER A 312 -8.19 0.57 17.76
CA SER A 312 -7.23 1.67 17.93
C SER A 312 -6.51 2.00 16.62
N ILE A 313 -6.15 3.28 16.45
CA ILE A 313 -5.39 3.74 15.27
C ILE A 313 -3.95 3.19 15.29
N GLU A 314 -3.43 2.88 16.47
CA GLU A 314 -2.16 2.17 16.63
C GLU A 314 -2.22 0.78 15.98
N ASN A 315 -3.28 0.01 16.25
CA ASN A 315 -3.47 -1.30 15.63
C ASN A 315 -3.72 -1.21 14.13
N HIS A 316 -4.44 -0.17 13.69
CA HIS A 316 -4.60 0.15 12.27
C HIS A 316 -3.24 0.23 11.56
N PHE A 317 -2.28 1.01 12.07
CA PHE A 317 -0.94 1.04 11.49
C PHE A 317 -0.15 -0.26 11.66
N ARG A 318 -0.28 -0.93 12.81
CA ARG A 318 0.45 -2.18 13.10
C ARG A 318 0.14 -3.31 12.13
N VAL A 319 -0.98 -3.27 11.41
CA VAL A 319 -1.28 -4.24 10.36
C VAL A 319 -0.16 -4.34 9.32
N ILE A 320 0.56 -3.23 9.04
CA ILE A 320 1.67 -3.17 8.07
C ILE A 320 2.84 -4.06 8.52
N LEU A 321 2.99 -4.34 9.81
CA LEU A 321 4.03 -5.23 10.34
C LEU A 321 3.62 -6.72 10.32
N GLU A 322 2.33 -7.02 10.40
CA GLU A 322 1.83 -8.35 10.76
C GLU A 322 1.04 -9.07 9.65
N PHE A 323 0.80 -8.40 8.52
CA PHE A 323 0.17 -9.01 7.33
C PHE A 323 1.04 -10.11 6.73
#